data_AF-A0A815HHX5-F1
#
_entry.id   AF-A0A815HHX5-F1
#
_cell.length_a   1.000
_cell.length_b   1.000
_cell.length_c   1.000
_cell.angle_alpha   90.00
_cell.angle_beta   90.00
_cell.angle_gamma   90.00
#
_symmetry.space_group_name_H-M   'P 1'
#
loop_
_entity.id
_entity.type
_entity.pdbx_description
1 polymer ?
#
loop_
_entity_poly.entity_id
_entity_poly.type
_entity_poly.pdbx_seq_one_letter_code
_entity_poly.pdbx_strand_id
1 'polypeptide(L)' 'TGYTNTGSAVNVVCTDSCTVNNGGCDPKATCSHDATTNAVKCTCAGGYFYWGSASLDIRT' A
#
# COMPACT_ATOMS: atom_id res chain seq x y z
N THR A 1 6.93 0.63 -8.05
CA THR A 1 7.67 -0.61 -7.74
C THR A 1 7.04 -1.28 -6.53
N GLY A 2 7.28 -2.57 -6.32
CA GLY A 2 6.68 -3.36 -5.23
C GLY A 2 7.62 -3.66 -4.06
N TYR A 3 8.83 -3.12 -4.08
CA TYR A 3 9.83 -3.34 -3.04
C TYR A 3 10.35 -2.01 -2.50
N THR A 4 10.54 -1.97 -1.18
CA THR A 4 11.13 -0.85 -0.43
C THR A 4 12.51 -1.26 0.07
N ASN A 5 13.47 -0.35 -0.05
CA ASN A 5 14.78 -0.57 0.54
C ASN A 5 14.70 -0.38 2.07
N THR A 6 14.92 -1.46 2.82
CA THR A 6 14.97 -1.44 4.30
C THR A 6 16.40 -1.59 4.84
N GLY A 7 17.36 -1.72 3.94
CA GLY A 7 18.77 -1.81 4.26
C GLY A 7 19.43 -0.44 4.41
N SER A 8 20.71 -0.36 4.05
CA SER A 8 21.48 0.88 4.06
C SER A 8 21.94 1.25 2.65
N ALA A 9 22.47 2.46 2.48
CA ALA A 9 22.93 2.96 1.18
C ALA A 9 23.92 2.02 0.45
N VAL A 10 24.73 1.26 1.20
CA VAL A 10 25.72 0.30 0.67
C VAL A 10 25.27 -1.16 0.74
N ASN A 11 24.15 -1.44 1.40
CA ASN A 11 23.60 -2.79 1.55
C ASN A 11 22.09 -2.75 1.30
N VAL A 12 21.72 -2.97 0.04
CA VAL A 12 20.32 -2.88 -0.39
C VAL A 12 19.60 -4.17 0.00
N VAL A 13 18.65 -4.06 0.93
CA VAL A 13 17.69 -5.13 1.22
C VAL A 13 16.38 -4.77 0.54
N CYS A 14 15.93 -5.61 -0.41
CA CYS A 14 14.64 -5.46 -1.06
C CYS A 14 13.57 -6.16 -0.21
N THR A 15 12.80 -5.38 0.53
CA THR A 15 11.66 -5.89 1.29
C THR A 15 10.38 -5.58 0.53
N ASP A 16 9.43 -6.52 0.52
CA ASP A 16 8.10 -6.27 -0.04
C ASP A 16 7.50 -5.00 0.58
N SER A 17 7.17 -4.03 -0.27
CA SER A 17 6.62 -2.74 0.16
C SER A 17 5.36 -2.90 1.00
N CYS A 18 4.51 -3.90 0.75
CA CYS A 18 3.30 -4.12 1.55
C CYS A 18 3.59 -4.53 3.00
N THR A 19 4.75 -5.13 3.26
CA THR A 19 5.17 -5.47 4.63
C THR A 19 5.77 -4.27 5.38
N VAL A 20 6.08 -3.18 4.67
CA VAL A 20 6.66 -1.96 5.22
C VAL A 20 5.57 -0.89 5.30
N ASN A 21 5.07 -0.60 6.50
CA ASN A 21 4.03 0.41 6.74
C ASN A 21 2.79 0.24 5.84
N ASN A 22 2.34 -1.01 5.64
CA ASN A 22 1.23 -1.37 4.75
C ASN A 22 1.37 -0.79 3.33
N GLY A 23 2.59 -0.66 2.78
CA GLY A 23 2.82 -0.05 1.47
C GLY A 23 2.49 1.44 1.39
N GLY A 24 2.30 2.12 2.53
CA GLY A 24 1.77 3.47 2.59
C GLY A 24 0.24 3.55 2.44
N CYS A 25 -0.44 2.41 2.42
CA CYS A 25 -1.89 2.34 2.46
C CYS A 25 -2.43 2.73 3.84
N ASP A 26 -3.70 3.12 3.88
CA ASP A 26 -4.43 3.28 5.15
C ASP A 26 -4.38 1.98 5.98
N PRO A 27 -4.31 2.07 7.32
CA PRO A 27 -4.30 0.89 8.19
C PRO A 27 -5.49 -0.07 8.01
N LYS A 28 -6.62 0.40 7.48
CA LYS A 28 -7.83 -0.42 7.18
C LYS A 28 -7.91 -0.87 5.72
N ALA A 29 -6.99 -0.45 4.85
CA ALA A 29 -6.91 -0.91 3.48
C ALA A 29 -6.02 -2.15 3.36
N THR A 30 -6.38 -3.04 2.44
CA THR A 30 -5.55 -4.19 2.07
C THR A 30 -4.49 -3.74 1.07
N CYS A 31 -3.22 -3.91 1.42
CA CYS A 31 -2.11 -3.74 0.49
C CYS A 31 -1.97 -4.98 -0.41
N SER A 32 -1.73 -4.74 -1.70
CA SER A 32 -1.50 -5.76 -2.72
C SER A 32 -0.59 -5.19 -3.80
N HIS A 33 -0.24 -6.01 -4.80
CA HIS A 33 0.53 -5.55 -5.96
C HIS A 33 -0.30 -5.60 -7.24
N ASP A 34 -0.09 -4.61 -8.10
CA ASP A 34 -0.58 -4.65 -9.47
C ASP A 34 0.11 -5.78 -10.25
N ALA A 35 -0.68 -6.61 -10.94
CA ALA A 35 -0.17 -7.82 -11.59
C ALA A 35 0.79 -7.54 -12.77
N THR A 36 0.75 -6.34 -13.36
CA THR A 36 1.55 -5.99 -14.54
C THR A 36 2.79 -5.17 -14.18
N THR A 37 2.62 -4.20 -13.30
CA THR A 37 3.67 -3.23 -12.93
C THR A 37 4.34 -3.56 -11.60
N ASN A 38 3.79 -4.50 -10.84
CA ASN A 38 4.17 -4.85 -9.48
C ASN A 38 4.14 -3.64 -8.51
N ALA A 39 3.46 -2.55 -8.88
CA ALA A 39 3.31 -1.38 -8.03
C ALA A 39 2.39 -1.69 -6.85
N VAL A 40 2.62 -1.02 -5.71
CA VAL A 40 1.71 -1.10 -4.56
C VAL A 40 0.32 -0.63 -4.97
N LYS A 41 -0.67 -1.44 -4.60
CA LYS A 41 -2.10 -1.20 -4.82
C LYS A 41 -2.85 -1.36 -3.50
N CYS A 42 -3.42 -0.27 -3.02
CA CYS A 42 -4.25 -0.24 -1.82
C CYS A 42 -5.72 -0.48 -2.20
N THR A 43 -6.35 -1.49 -1.61
CA THR A 43 -7.78 -1.76 -1.79
C THR A 43 -8.51 -1.51 -0.47
N CYS A 44 -9.49 -0.62 -0.48
CA CYS A 44 -10.36 -0.42 0.68
C CYS A 44 -11.15 -1.71 0.99
N ALA A 45 -11.32 -2.03 2.27
CA ALA A 45 -12.38 -2.93 2.67
C ALA A 45 -13.75 -2.33 2.26
N GLY A 46 -14.69 -3.17 1.82
CA GLY A 46 -16.00 -2.71 1.33
C GLY A 46 -16.70 -1.78 2.33
N GLY A 47 -17.19 -0.63 1.84
CA GLY A 47 -17.78 0.46 2.65
C GLY A 47 -16.90 1.71 2.78
N TYR A 48 -15.63 1.65 2.33
CA TYR A 48 -14.74 2.80 2.27
C TYR A 48 -14.35 3.07 0.82
N PHE A 49 -14.40 4.32 0.37
CA PHE A 49 -13.88 4.73 -0.93
C PHE A 49 -12.94 5.92 -0.79
N TYR A 50 -11.81 5.87 -1.51
CA TYR A 50 -10.90 7.00 -1.67
C TYR A 50 -11.34 7.84 -2.88
N TRP A 51 -12.03 8.94 -2.63
CA TRP A 51 -11.95 10.10 -3.52
C TRP A 51 -10.95 11.06 -2.90
N GLY A 52 -9.99 11.50 -3.71
CA GLY A 52 -8.78 12.21 -3.29
C GLY A 52 -8.99 13.09 -2.04
N SER A 53 -8.12 12.86 -1.06
CA SER A 53 -7.90 13.65 0.17
C SER A 53 -8.88 13.57 1.35
N ALA A 54 -9.92 12.71 1.34
CA ALA A 54 -10.65 12.41 2.58
C ALA A 54 -11.21 10.98 2.60
N SER A 55 -10.87 10.23 3.65
CA SER A 55 -11.50 8.95 3.99
C SER A 55 -12.95 9.21 4.43
N LEU A 56 -13.91 9.19 3.49
CA LEU A 56 -15.34 9.29 3.80
C LEU A 56 -15.89 7.87 4.03
N ASP A 57 -16.24 7.56 5.27
CA ASP A 57 -16.95 6.35 5.69
C ASP A 57 -18.40 6.45 5.16
N ILE A 58 -18.77 5.67 4.14
CA ILE A 58 -20.17 5.49 3.73
C ILE A 58 -20.65 4.13 4.24
N ARG A 59 -21.11 4.13 5.48
CA ARG A 59 -22.19 3.22 5.89
C ARG A 59 -23.51 3.95 5.66
N THR A 60 -24.16 3.65 4.56
CA THR A 60 -25.62 3.79 4.39
C THR A 60 -26.21 2.41 4.24
#